data_AF-A0A934C2T4-F1
#
_entry.id   AF-A0A934C2T4-F1
#
_cell.length_a   1.000
_cell.length_b   1.000
_cell.length_c   1.000
_cell.angle_alpha   90.00
_cell.angle_beta   90.00
_cell.angle_gamma   90.00
#
_symmetry.space_group_name_H-M   'P 1'
#
loop_
_entity.id
_entity.type
_entity.pdbx_description
1 polymer ?
#
loop_
_entity_poly.entity_id
_entity_poly.type
_entity_poly.pdbx_seq_one_letter_code
_entity_poly.pdbx_strand_id
1 'polypeptide(L)'
;MNPLRRLAISLRHLRLSAGLTQEQMAEVAGFEFKFYQKIENGRKPQVKLETVERLGRPFGLEVWQILAPIEALRRMKTKRPRPKSPAKRGPRALP
;
A
#
# COMPACT_ATOMS: atom_id res chain seq x y z
N MET A 1 3.70 16.20 -10.00
CA MET A 1 3.49 15.48 -8.72
C MET A 1 4.65 14.52 -8.49
N ASN A 2 5.28 14.55 -7.31
CA ASN A 2 6.38 13.65 -6.94
C ASN A 2 5.93 12.16 -6.99
N PRO A 3 6.64 11.26 -7.69
CA PRO A 3 6.31 9.84 -7.79
C PRO A 3 6.19 9.11 -6.43
N LEU A 4 7.01 9.47 -5.44
CA LEU A 4 6.95 8.87 -4.10
C LEU A 4 5.67 9.27 -3.36
N ARG A 5 5.24 10.54 -3.52
CA ARG A 5 3.97 11.01 -2.97
C ARG A 5 2.80 10.30 -3.63
N ARG A 6 2.88 10.05 -4.93
CA ARG A 6 1.86 9.29 -5.67
C ARG A 6 1.77 7.85 -5.16
N LEU A 7 2.92 7.17 -5.04
CA LEU A 7 3.00 5.83 -4.48
C LEU A 7 2.35 5.77 -3.10
N ALA A 8 2.70 6.69 -2.20
CA ALA A 8 2.11 6.77 -0.85
C ALA A 8 0.57 6.87 -0.88
N ILE A 9 0.03 7.75 -1.73
CA ILE A 9 -1.43 7.93 -1.88
C ILE A 9 -2.08 6.65 -2.43
N SER A 10 -1.49 6.04 -3.47
CA SER A 10 -1.99 4.81 -4.08
C SER A 10 -2.01 3.65 -3.09
N LEU A 11 -0.93 3.44 -2.33
CA LEU A 11 -0.85 2.37 -1.32
C LEU A 11 -1.88 2.57 -0.20
N ARG A 12 -2.02 3.80 0.31
CA ARG A 12 -3.04 4.13 1.31
C ARG A 12 -4.44 3.85 0.79
N HIS A 13 -4.72 4.20 -0.47
CA HIS A 13 -6.01 3.91 -1.09
C HIS A 13 -6.27 2.40 -1.17
N LEU A 14 -5.35 1.64 -1.77
CA LEU A 14 -5.47 0.18 -1.93
C LEU A 14 -5.68 -0.51 -0.57
N ARG A 15 -4.89 -0.12 0.43
CA ARG A 15 -4.97 -0.64 1.79
C ARG A 15 -6.35 -0.39 2.42
N LEU A 16 -6.83 0.85 2.40
CA LEU A 16 -8.11 1.21 3.00
C LEU A 16 -9.28 0.57 2.26
N SER A 17 -9.22 0.48 0.92
CA SER A 17 -10.24 -0.21 0.11
C SER A 17 -10.29 -1.72 0.34
N ALA A 18 -9.20 -2.32 0.83
CA ALA A 18 -9.15 -3.71 1.27
C ALA A 18 -9.45 -3.88 2.78
N GLY A 19 -9.70 -2.80 3.54
CA GLY A 19 -10.00 -2.87 4.97
C GLY A 19 -8.80 -3.22 5.86
N LEU A 20 -7.59 -2.96 5.40
CA LEU A 20 -6.35 -3.39 6.06
C LEU A 20 -5.74 -2.28 6.94
N THR A 21 -5.14 -2.64 8.07
CA THR A 21 -4.20 -1.78 8.80
C THR A 21 -2.84 -1.71 8.09
N GLN A 22 -1.98 -0.76 8.46
CA GLN A 22 -0.62 -0.68 7.90
C GLN A 22 0.20 -1.94 8.22
N GLU A 23 0.02 -2.53 9.41
CA GLU A 23 0.67 -3.78 9.82
C GLU A 23 0.20 -4.96 8.96
N GLN A 24 -1.11 -5.07 8.74
CA GLN A 24 -1.68 -6.12 7.88
C GLN A 24 -1.25 -5.98 6.42
N MET A 25 -1.14 -4.75 5.92
CA MET A 25 -0.66 -4.52 4.55
C MET A 25 0.83 -4.88 4.41
N ALA A 26 1.65 -4.57 5.42
CA ALA A 26 3.04 -4.99 5.46
C ALA A 26 3.16 -6.52 5.45
N GLU A 27 2.35 -7.21 6.28
CA GLU A 27 2.27 -8.67 6.32
C GLU A 27 1.89 -9.26 4.94
N VAL A 28 0.82 -8.75 4.34
CA VAL A 28 0.30 -9.18 3.02
C VAL A 28 1.35 -9.03 1.92
N ALA A 29 2.13 -7.94 1.93
CA ALA A 29 3.17 -7.68 0.94
C ALA A 29 4.55 -8.28 1.30
N GLY A 30 4.67 -8.93 2.46
CA GLY A 30 5.91 -9.54 2.93
C GLY A 30 7.00 -8.53 3.30
N PHE A 31 6.62 -7.41 3.93
CA PHE A 31 7.52 -6.38 4.41
C PHE A 31 7.44 -6.21 5.93
N GLU A 32 8.51 -5.66 6.50
CA GLU A 32 8.50 -5.20 7.89
C GLU A 32 7.60 -3.97 8.06
N PHE A 33 6.93 -3.87 9.20
CA PHE A 33 5.92 -2.83 9.45
C PHE A 33 6.48 -1.41 9.34
N LYS A 34 7.60 -1.09 10.00
CA LYS A 34 8.21 0.25 9.94
C LYS A 34 8.69 0.59 8.54
N PHE A 35 9.16 -0.39 7.77
CA PHE A 35 9.51 -0.20 6.36
C PHE A 35 8.29 0.22 5.53
N TYR A 36 7.18 -0.53 5.62
CA TYR A 36 5.94 -0.17 4.92
C TYR A 36 5.41 1.20 5.37
N GLN A 37 5.39 1.46 6.67
CA GLN A 37 4.93 2.72 7.25
C GLN A 37 5.73 3.92 6.72
N LYS A 38 7.06 3.80 6.57
CA LYS A 38 7.89 4.87 5.98
C LYS A 38 7.52 5.14 4.51
N ILE A 39 7.17 4.12 3.74
CA ILE A 39 6.74 4.28 2.34
C ILE A 39 5.37 4.95 2.26
N GLU A 40 4.36 4.44 2.98
CA GLU A 40 3.00 4.99 2.94
C GLU A 40 2.93 6.42 3.49
N ASN A 41 3.79 6.77 4.45
CA ASN A 41 3.88 8.14 4.98
C ASN A 41 4.72 9.07 4.08
N GLY A 42 5.27 8.59 2.95
CA GLY A 42 6.12 9.38 2.06
C GLY A 42 7.48 9.77 2.67
N ARG A 43 7.92 9.10 3.73
CA ARG A 43 9.17 9.36 4.45
C ARG A 43 10.37 8.55 3.93
N LYS A 44 10.14 7.63 2.99
CA LYS A 44 11.22 6.87 2.34
C LYS A 44 11.74 7.68 1.13
N PRO A 45 13.01 8.15 1.15
CA PRO A 45 13.52 9.03 0.09
C PRO A 45 13.76 8.32 -1.25
N GLN A 46 13.89 6.99 -1.23
CA GLN A 46 14.13 6.17 -2.41
C GLN A 46 13.44 4.83 -2.24
N VAL A 47 12.72 4.38 -3.28
CA VAL A 47 12.04 3.09 -3.33
C VAL A 47 12.45 2.39 -4.62
N LYS A 48 12.89 1.14 -4.52
CA LYS A 48 13.27 0.33 -5.69
C LYS A 48 12.02 -0.08 -6.47
N LEU A 49 12.16 -0.25 -7.78
CA LEU A 49 11.07 -0.70 -8.65
C LEU A 49 10.48 -2.04 -8.19
N GLU A 50 11.33 -3.01 -7.86
CA GLU A 50 10.96 -4.30 -7.28
C GLU A 50 10.11 -4.18 -6.00
N THR A 51 10.37 -3.16 -5.17
CA THR A 51 9.55 -2.89 -3.99
C THR A 51 8.13 -2.49 -4.39
N VAL A 52 7.97 -1.66 -5.42
CA VAL A 52 6.66 -1.24 -5.94
C VAL A 52 5.91 -2.43 -6.53
N GLU A 53 6.60 -3.27 -7.30
CA GLU A 53 6.03 -4.50 -7.86
C GLU A 53 5.51 -5.44 -6.77
N ARG A 54 6.33 -5.70 -5.74
CA ARG A 54 5.93 -6.53 -4.59
C ARG A 54 4.75 -5.97 -3.82
N LEU A 55 4.62 -4.65 -3.73
CA LEU A 55 3.48 -3.98 -3.09
C LEU A 55 2.20 -4.09 -3.92
N GLY A 56 2.30 -4.16 -5.25
CA GLY A 56 1.17 -4.32 -6.17
C GLY A 56 0.67 -5.75 -6.29
N ARG A 57 1.57 -6.73 -6.22
CA ARG A 57 1.29 -8.15 -6.44
C ARG A 57 0.08 -8.69 -5.65
N PRO A 58 -0.12 -8.37 -4.35
CA PRO A 58 -1.30 -8.86 -3.61
C PRO A 58 -2.64 -8.33 -4.15
N PHE A 59 -2.63 -7.17 -4.79
CA PHE A 59 -3.80 -6.56 -5.44
C PHE A 59 -3.96 -7.00 -6.90
N GLY A 60 -3.00 -7.75 -7.44
CA GLY A 60 -2.94 -8.10 -8.87
C GLY A 60 -2.65 -6.88 -9.75
N LEU A 61 -1.81 -5.96 -9.26
CA LEU A 61 -1.45 -4.73 -9.96
C LEU A 61 0.03 -4.71 -10.35
N GLU A 62 0.29 -4.20 -11.54
CA GLU A 62 1.60 -3.87 -12.06
C GLU A 62 2.09 -2.50 -11.55
N VAL A 63 3.40 -2.26 -11.63
CA VAL A 63 4.03 -1.00 -11.16
C VAL A 63 3.37 0.23 -11.78
N TRP A 64 3.17 0.23 -13.10
CA TRP A 64 2.62 1.38 -13.81
C TRP A 64 1.19 1.72 -13.35
N GLN A 65 0.42 0.72 -12.90
CA GLN A 65 -0.93 0.91 -12.38
C GLN A 65 -0.90 1.61 -11.03
N ILE A 66 0.03 1.21 -10.15
CA ILE A 66 0.21 1.83 -8.84
C ILE A 66 0.67 3.29 -8.98
N LEU A 67 1.47 3.57 -10.00
CA LEU A 67 1.98 4.91 -10.32
C LEU A 67 1.09 5.70 -11.29
N ALA A 68 -0.08 5.18 -11.68
CA ALA A 68 -1.05 5.91 -12.50
C ALA A 68 -1.67 7.09 -11.72
N PRO A 69 -2.35 8.05 -12.37
CA PRO A 69 -3.22 9.01 -11.69
C PRO A 69 -4.19 8.31 -10.74
N ILE A 70 -4.42 8.88 -9.56
CA ILE A 70 -5.24 8.22 -8.52
C ILE A 70 -6.68 8.04 -9.01
N GLU A 71 -7.15 8.92 -9.88
CA GLU A 71 -8.43 8.86 -10.57
C GLU A 71 -8.53 7.64 -11.48
N ALA A 72 -7.43 7.28 -12.16
CA ALA A 72 -7.37 6.09 -13.00
C ALA A 72 -7.31 4.83 -12.14
N LEU A 73 -6.45 4.81 -11.11
CA LEU A 73 -6.31 3.67 -10.19
C LEU A 73 -7.63 3.30 -9.51
N ARG A 74 -8.40 4.30 -9.06
CA ARG A 74 -9.72 4.12 -8.43
C ARG A 74 -10.74 3.39 -9.30
N ARG A 75 -10.58 3.41 -10.63
CA ARG A 75 -11.46 2.75 -11.59
C ARG A 75 -11.01 1.33 -11.93
N MET A 76 -9.78 0.96 -11.56
CA MET A 76 -9.23 -0.37 -11.86
C MET A 76 -9.85 -1.44 -10.96
N LYS A 77 -10.03 -2.64 -11.51
CA LYS A 77 -10.40 -3.82 -10.71
C LYS A 77 -9.16 -4.28 -9.93
N THR A 78 -9.29 -4.47 -8.62
CA THR A 78 -8.20 -4.94 -7.75
C THR A 78 -8.63 -6.17 -6.96
N LYS A 79 -7.68 -7.07 -6.70
CA LYS A 79 -7.88 -8.17 -5.75
C LYS A 79 -7.92 -7.59 -4.32
N ARG A 80 -8.67 -8.25 -3.43
CA ARG A 80 -8.69 -7.92 -2.00
C ARG A 80 -7.90 -8.97 -1.22
N PRO A 81 -6.62 -8.73 -0.93
CA PRO A 81 -5.82 -9.68 -0.18
C PRO A 81 -6.31 -9.76 1.27
N ARG A 82 -6.11 -10.93 1.89
CA ARG A 82 -6.44 -11.18 3.30
C ARG A 82 -5.14 -11.36 4.10
N PRO A 83 -4.97 -10.70 5.25
CA PRO A 83 -3.87 -10.98 6.16
C PRO A 83 -4.10 -12.35 6.81
N LYS A 84 -3.02 -13.02 7.25
CA LYS A 84 -3.11 -14.25 8.03
C LYS A 84 -3.53 -13.94 9.46
N SER A 85 -3.09 -12.80 9.99
CA SER A 85 -3.45 -12.37 11.34
C SER A 85 -4.90 -11.89 11.40
N PRO A 86 -5.72 -12.34 12.39
CA PRO A 86 -7.06 -11.82 12.60
C PRO A 86 -7.02 -10.31 12.89
N ALA A 87 -8.08 -9.60 12.50
CA ALA A 87 -8.19 -8.16 12.71
C ALA A 87 -8.04 -7.81 14.19
N LYS A 88 -6.88 -7.28 14.59
CA LYS A 88 -6.75 -6.61 15.88
C LYS A 88 -7.70 -5.40 15.84
N ARG A 89 -8.71 -5.39 16.72
CA ARG A 89 -9.63 -4.26 16.91
C ARG A 89 -8.78 -2.98 17.07
N GLY A 90 -9.03 -1.96 16.25
CA GLY A 90 -8.51 -0.61 16.49
C GLY A 90 -9.06 -0.05 17.81
N PRO A 91 -8.40 0.94 18.44
CA PRO A 91 -7.95 2.15 17.74
C PRO A 91 -6.52 2.57 18.10
N ARG A 92 -5.85 3.19 17.13
CA ARG A 92 -4.94 4.29 17.46
C ARG A 92 -5.09 5.36 16.41
N ALA A 93 -5.89 6.37 16.74
CA ALA A 93 -5.68 7.70 16.20
C ALA A 93 -4.18 7.98 16.33
N LEU A 94 -3.51 8.14 15.19
CA LEU A 94 -2.17 8.72 15.20
C LEU A 94 -2.34 10.20 15.53
N PRO A 95 -1.53 10.76 16.44
CA PRO A 95 -1.59 12.17 16.82
C PRO A 95 -1.32 13.10 15.63
#